data_AF-A0A7K0R6R4-F1
#
_entry.id   AF-A0A7K0R6R4-F1
#
_cell.length_a   1.000
_cell.length_b   1.000
_cell.length_c   1.000
_cell.angle_alpha   90.00
_cell.angle_beta   90.00
_cell.angle_gamma   90.00
#
_symmetry.space_group_name_H-M   'P 1'
#
loop_
_entity.id
_entity.type
_entity.pdbx_description
1 polymer ?
#
loop_
_entity_poly.entity_id
_entity_poly.type
_entity_poly.pdbx_seq_one_letter_code
_entity_poly.pdbx_strand_id
1 'polypeptide(L)'
;MSPRENASGPGSGWTPPTYTVGDDLKVVGGYTPDGVNNWGRWGADDQLGTLNLIGPEQVSYATSLPRRGRVISLALPISGEAPRHPTRAPAKNYVAVSGTDAVSDTPIWLTNFVYTDDALDMSTHGTTHWDALAHVIVDHTMYNGFWAGATTGAGAEVLAMGRHHASFVGRGVLLDVARHLEVEWLEPTMVLEPDLLDAVAAAQGLELREGDIVLLRTGSMKRWWTLESDAARLEWFSASPGPGLACTEWYHRHGVAASAADNFSFEAIPGETPQTRMFPLHQRLIVDLGMPIGELWVLDELADACAEDESWEFLLIAPPLNLPRALGSPVNPIVVK
;
A
#
# COMPACT_ATOMS: atom_id res chain seq x y z
N MET A 1 17.00 -45.34 -36.42
CA MET A 1 16.54 -44.29 -35.50
C MET A 1 15.07 -44.58 -35.19
N SER A 2 14.76 -45.12 -34.00
CA SER A 2 13.37 -45.24 -33.58
C SER A 2 12.84 -43.83 -33.30
N PRO A 3 11.58 -43.52 -33.64
CA PRO A 3 10.95 -42.30 -33.17
C PRO A 3 10.90 -42.40 -31.65
N ARG A 4 11.45 -41.41 -30.94
CA ARG A 4 11.19 -41.27 -29.51
C ARG A 4 9.70 -41.01 -29.38
N GLU A 5 9.02 -41.93 -28.71
CA GLU A 5 7.71 -41.67 -28.13
C GLU A 5 7.82 -40.36 -27.35
N ASN A 6 6.90 -39.44 -27.63
CA ASN A 6 6.70 -38.27 -26.79
C ASN A 6 6.30 -38.80 -25.41
N ALA A 7 7.30 -38.99 -24.55
CA ALA A 7 7.09 -39.04 -23.12
C ALA A 7 6.33 -37.76 -22.77
N SER A 8 5.07 -37.94 -22.42
CA SER A 8 4.25 -36.94 -21.74
C SER A 8 5.13 -36.20 -20.74
N GLY A 9 5.38 -34.91 -21.01
CA GLY A 9 5.98 -34.02 -20.03
C GLY A 9 5.16 -34.05 -18.74
N PRO A 10 5.68 -33.53 -17.61
CA PRO A 10 4.93 -33.48 -16.36
C PRO A 10 3.57 -32.86 -16.66
N GLY A 11 2.53 -33.68 -16.63
CA GLY A 11 1.17 -33.24 -16.93
C GLY A 11 0.89 -32.07 -16.03
N SER A 12 0.62 -30.90 -16.62
CA SER A 12 0.25 -29.72 -15.87
C SER A 12 -0.88 -30.15 -14.94
N GLY A 13 -0.65 -30.18 -13.62
CA GLY A 13 -1.70 -30.44 -12.62
C GLY A 13 -2.82 -29.38 -12.63
N TRP A 14 -2.87 -28.57 -13.69
CA TRP A 14 -3.91 -27.62 -13.99
C TRP A 14 -5.19 -28.37 -14.32
N THR A 15 -6.19 -28.15 -13.49
CA THR A 15 -7.57 -28.54 -13.74
C THR A 15 -8.33 -27.27 -14.14
N PRO A 16 -9.17 -27.30 -15.19
CA PRO A 16 -9.98 -26.16 -15.53
C PRO A 16 -10.77 -25.63 -14.32
N PRO A 17 -10.88 -24.31 -14.15
CA PRO A 17 -11.69 -23.75 -13.08
C PRO A 17 -13.16 -24.16 -13.23
N THR A 18 -13.85 -24.31 -12.10
CA THR A 18 -15.28 -24.61 -12.05
C THR A 18 -16.17 -23.36 -12.13
N TYR A 19 -15.58 -22.16 -12.04
CA TYR A 19 -16.29 -20.91 -12.19
C TYR A 19 -16.48 -20.54 -13.67
N THR A 20 -17.43 -19.65 -13.93
CA THR A 20 -17.57 -18.96 -15.22
C THR A 20 -17.32 -17.47 -15.04
N VAL A 21 -17.05 -16.75 -16.13
CA VAL A 21 -16.83 -15.30 -16.12
C VAL A 21 -17.88 -14.66 -17.02
N GLY A 22 -18.63 -13.69 -16.47
CA GLY A 22 -19.60 -12.91 -17.21
C GLY A 22 -18.96 -11.87 -18.13
N ASP A 23 -19.76 -11.26 -19.00
CA ASP A 23 -19.32 -10.17 -19.89
C ASP A 23 -18.89 -8.90 -19.10
N ASP A 24 -19.35 -8.78 -17.86
CA ASP A 24 -18.99 -7.75 -16.87
C ASP A 24 -17.68 -8.06 -16.12
N LEU A 25 -16.95 -9.10 -16.56
CA LEU A 25 -15.73 -9.61 -15.93
C LEU A 25 -15.95 -10.12 -14.50
N LYS A 26 -17.18 -10.49 -14.12
CA LYS A 26 -17.46 -11.05 -12.79
C LYS A 26 -17.37 -12.56 -12.77
N VAL A 27 -16.82 -13.09 -11.68
CA VAL A 27 -16.71 -14.53 -11.44
C VAL A 27 -18.05 -15.06 -10.89
N VAL A 28 -18.57 -16.12 -11.52
CA VAL A 28 -19.79 -16.83 -11.08
C VAL A 28 -19.42 -18.24 -10.65
N GLY A 29 -19.76 -18.60 -9.40
CA GLY A 29 -19.42 -19.91 -8.81
C GLY A 29 -17.95 -20.04 -8.38
N GLY A 30 -17.26 -18.91 -8.17
CA GLY A 30 -15.91 -18.85 -7.62
C GLY A 30 -15.90 -18.39 -6.16
N TYR A 31 -14.84 -17.68 -5.78
CA TYR A 31 -14.67 -17.16 -4.42
C TYR A 31 -15.83 -16.25 -4.03
N THR A 32 -16.25 -16.35 -2.77
CA THR A 32 -17.13 -15.40 -2.12
C THR A 32 -16.59 -15.19 -0.71
N PRO A 33 -16.40 -13.94 -0.26
CA PRO A 33 -15.92 -13.68 1.08
C PRO A 33 -16.79 -14.34 2.14
N ASP A 34 -16.17 -15.05 3.07
CA ASP A 34 -16.77 -15.51 4.31
C ASP A 34 -16.67 -14.40 5.37
N GLY A 35 -17.76 -14.04 6.07
CA GLY A 35 -17.73 -12.96 7.08
C GLY A 35 -17.84 -11.54 6.49
N VAL A 36 -17.32 -10.54 7.21
CA VAL A 36 -17.47 -9.12 6.79
C VAL A 36 -16.77 -8.82 5.48
N ASN A 37 -17.49 -8.12 4.60
CA ASN A 37 -17.04 -7.71 3.28
C ASN A 37 -17.88 -6.51 2.80
N ASN A 38 -17.40 -5.79 1.79
CA ASN A 38 -18.10 -4.66 1.18
C ASN A 38 -18.58 -4.95 -0.26
N TRP A 39 -18.61 -6.21 -0.71
CA TRP A 39 -19.02 -6.52 -2.08
C TRP A 39 -20.46 -6.07 -2.32
N GLY A 40 -20.67 -5.28 -3.37
CA GLY A 40 -21.96 -4.68 -3.71
C GLY A 40 -22.37 -3.47 -2.83
N ARG A 41 -21.62 -3.10 -1.78
CA ARG A 41 -21.97 -1.97 -0.89
C ARG A 41 -22.15 -0.65 -1.65
N TRP A 42 -21.31 -0.40 -2.65
CA TRP A 42 -21.36 0.78 -3.51
C TRP A 42 -21.78 0.46 -4.95
N GLY A 43 -22.44 -0.69 -5.15
CA GLY A 43 -22.87 -1.19 -6.46
C GLY A 43 -21.96 -2.29 -7.02
N ALA A 44 -22.53 -3.09 -7.93
CA ALA A 44 -21.84 -4.25 -8.51
C ALA A 44 -20.63 -3.88 -9.37
N ASP A 45 -20.61 -2.67 -9.95
CA ASP A 45 -19.53 -2.18 -10.81
C ASP A 45 -18.53 -1.30 -10.05
N ASP A 46 -18.68 -1.15 -8.73
CA ASP A 46 -17.77 -0.35 -7.91
C ASP A 46 -16.34 -0.87 -7.98
N GLN A 47 -15.42 0.07 -8.14
CA GLN A 47 -13.97 -0.16 -8.23
C GLN A 47 -13.18 0.77 -7.30
N LEU A 48 -13.85 1.56 -6.46
CA LEU A 48 -13.21 2.44 -5.48
C LEU A 48 -13.13 1.79 -4.09
N GLY A 49 -14.06 0.89 -3.76
CA GLY A 49 -14.11 0.24 -2.46
C GLY A 49 -14.31 1.23 -1.33
N THR A 50 -13.62 1.02 -0.21
CA THR A 50 -13.71 1.86 1.00
C THR A 50 -13.31 3.31 0.77
N LEU A 51 -12.63 3.67 -0.33
CA LEU A 51 -12.39 5.06 -0.69
C LEU A 51 -13.68 5.85 -0.97
N ASN A 52 -14.80 5.16 -1.26
CA ASN A 52 -16.13 5.79 -1.33
C ASN A 52 -16.58 6.40 0.00
N LEU A 53 -15.95 6.06 1.13
CA LEU A 53 -16.21 6.65 2.45
C LEU A 53 -15.64 8.06 2.58
N ILE A 54 -14.72 8.45 1.69
CA ILE A 54 -14.13 9.80 1.66
C ILE A 54 -14.94 10.67 0.70
N GLY A 55 -16.03 11.24 1.21
CA GLY A 55 -16.88 12.18 0.48
C GLY A 55 -16.46 13.65 0.66
N PRO A 56 -17.14 14.59 -0.02
CA PRO A 56 -16.86 16.03 0.10
C PRO A 56 -16.90 16.55 1.55
N GLU A 57 -17.77 15.99 2.39
CA GLU A 57 -17.89 16.36 3.81
C GLU A 57 -16.64 15.94 4.61
N GLN A 58 -16.14 14.71 4.40
CA GLN A 58 -14.91 14.21 5.03
C GLN A 58 -13.70 15.03 4.60
N VAL A 59 -13.59 15.35 3.31
CA VAL A 59 -12.52 16.22 2.80
C VAL A 59 -12.61 17.61 3.42
N SER A 60 -13.80 18.22 3.43
CA SER A 60 -14.00 19.54 4.02
C SER A 60 -13.65 19.55 5.51
N TYR A 61 -14.04 18.52 6.27
CA TYR A 61 -13.66 18.40 7.67
C TYR A 61 -12.14 18.32 7.82
N ALA A 62 -11.47 17.47 7.05
CA ALA A 62 -10.03 17.30 7.10
C ALA A 62 -9.28 18.62 6.83
N THR A 63 -9.75 19.43 5.87
CA THR A 63 -9.15 20.75 5.58
C THR A 63 -9.26 21.76 6.73
N SER A 64 -10.13 21.51 7.72
CA SER A 64 -10.28 22.35 8.91
C SER A 64 -9.32 21.99 10.05
N LEU A 65 -8.65 20.83 9.96
CA LEU A 65 -7.73 20.32 10.97
C LEU A 65 -6.42 21.12 11.08
N PRO A 66 -5.76 21.53 9.98
CA PRO A 66 -4.51 22.29 10.07
C PRO A 66 -4.66 23.58 10.88
N ARG A 67 -3.77 23.76 11.87
CA ARG A 67 -3.68 24.96 12.72
C ARG A 67 -2.34 25.66 12.60
N ARG A 68 -1.25 24.91 12.40
CA ARG A 68 0.13 25.46 12.42
C ARG A 68 0.75 25.61 11.03
N GLY A 69 0.18 24.98 10.01
CA GLY A 69 0.72 24.93 8.66
C GLY A 69 1.98 24.08 8.55
N ARG A 70 2.22 23.14 9.47
CA ARG A 70 3.39 22.26 9.41
C ARG A 70 3.14 21.22 8.32
N VAL A 71 4.02 21.19 7.32
CA VAL A 71 3.96 20.26 6.19
C VAL A 71 5.02 19.18 6.39
N ILE A 72 4.61 17.92 6.41
CA ILE A 72 5.49 16.76 6.65
C ILE A 72 5.33 15.78 5.49
N SER A 73 6.45 15.41 4.87
CA SER A 73 6.52 14.35 3.86
C SER A 73 6.67 13.01 4.56
N LEU A 74 5.82 12.03 4.21
CA LEU A 74 5.90 10.67 4.74
C LEU A 74 6.57 9.69 3.77
N ALA A 75 7.27 10.22 2.75
CA ALA A 75 7.88 9.44 1.69
C ALA A 75 9.34 9.08 1.98
N LEU A 76 9.71 7.87 1.57
CA LEU A 76 11.09 7.48 1.37
C LEU A 76 11.71 8.24 0.19
N PRO A 77 13.03 8.45 0.21
CA PRO A 77 13.73 8.79 -1.02
C PRO A 77 13.57 7.66 -2.05
N ILE A 78 13.30 8.02 -3.30
CA ILE A 78 13.30 7.05 -4.40
C ILE A 78 14.75 6.87 -4.85
N SER A 79 15.41 5.83 -4.33
CA SER A 79 16.80 5.52 -4.66
C SER A 79 17.04 4.01 -4.68
N GLY A 80 18.20 3.59 -5.19
CA GLY A 80 18.61 2.18 -5.15
C GLY A 80 18.91 1.65 -3.74
N GLU A 81 19.08 2.56 -2.76
CA GLU A 81 19.44 2.26 -1.36
C GLU A 81 18.21 2.21 -0.43
N ALA A 82 17.08 2.76 -0.85
CA ALA A 82 15.84 2.71 -0.09
C ALA A 82 15.35 1.25 0.09
N PRO A 83 14.69 0.93 1.23
CA PRO A 83 14.16 -0.40 1.46
C PRO A 83 13.14 -0.77 0.38
N ARG A 84 13.29 -1.98 -0.16
CA ARG A 84 12.34 -2.60 -1.08
C ARG A 84 12.44 -4.10 -0.94
N HIS A 85 11.34 -4.81 -1.17
CA HIS A 85 11.36 -6.27 -1.16
C HIS A 85 12.43 -6.82 -2.13
N PRO A 86 13.29 -7.77 -1.74
CA PRO A 86 14.46 -8.20 -2.53
C PRO A 86 14.16 -8.74 -3.93
N THR A 87 12.93 -9.19 -4.18
CA THR A 87 12.48 -9.64 -5.52
C THR A 87 12.17 -8.48 -6.47
N ARG A 88 12.12 -7.24 -5.97
CA ARG A 88 11.81 -6.02 -6.74
C ARG A 88 13.12 -5.34 -7.17
N ALA A 89 13.19 -4.94 -8.44
CA ALA A 89 14.34 -4.20 -8.96
C ALA A 89 14.51 -2.85 -8.23
N PRO A 90 15.75 -2.40 -7.96
CA PRO A 90 16.01 -1.06 -7.42
C PRO A 90 15.49 0.01 -8.38
N ALA A 91 15.02 1.12 -7.81
CA ALA A 91 14.75 2.33 -8.59
C ALA A 91 16.06 2.85 -9.21
N LYS A 92 15.98 3.29 -10.46
CA LYS A 92 17.10 3.84 -11.23
C LYS A 92 16.68 5.16 -11.85
N ASN A 93 17.40 6.21 -11.49
CA ASN A 93 17.33 7.50 -12.16
C ASN A 93 18.44 7.55 -13.23
N TYR A 94 18.07 7.90 -14.45
CA TYR A 94 18.97 8.02 -15.59
C TYR A 94 18.93 9.46 -16.09
N VAL A 95 20.06 10.17 -15.99
CA VAL A 95 20.18 11.51 -16.56
C VAL A 95 20.31 11.39 -18.08
N ALA A 96 19.31 11.87 -18.82
CA ALA A 96 19.27 11.87 -20.27
C ALA A 96 20.05 13.04 -20.88
N VAL A 97 19.99 14.21 -20.23
CA VAL A 97 20.74 15.42 -20.59
C VAL A 97 21.29 16.05 -19.32
N SER A 98 22.59 16.31 -19.30
CA SER A 98 23.31 16.77 -18.11
C SER A 98 23.93 18.15 -18.30
N GLY A 99 24.23 18.84 -17.19
CA GLY A 99 24.99 20.08 -17.23
C GLY A 99 26.42 19.88 -17.77
N THR A 100 27.00 18.67 -17.65
CA THR A 100 28.33 18.37 -18.18
C THR A 100 28.36 18.34 -19.70
N ASP A 101 27.25 17.98 -20.34
CA ASP A 101 27.13 18.06 -21.80
C ASP A 101 27.23 19.52 -22.25
N ALA A 102 26.63 20.45 -21.49
CA ALA A 102 26.62 21.88 -21.80
C ALA A 102 27.99 22.52 -21.60
N VAL A 103 28.68 22.16 -20.51
CA VAL A 103 30.08 22.57 -20.27
C VAL A 103 31.00 22.06 -21.38
N SER A 104 30.69 20.91 -21.96
CA SER A 104 31.46 20.28 -23.04
C SER A 104 31.04 20.74 -24.45
N ASP A 105 30.13 21.71 -24.56
CA ASP A 105 29.58 22.24 -25.82
C ASP A 105 29.05 21.15 -26.77
N THR A 106 28.39 20.13 -26.20
CA THR A 106 27.80 19.02 -26.96
C THR A 106 26.67 19.56 -27.86
N PRO A 107 26.55 19.17 -29.15
CA PRO A 107 25.60 19.78 -30.09
C PRO A 107 24.15 19.27 -29.94
N ILE A 108 23.58 19.37 -28.73
CA ILE A 108 22.21 18.93 -28.38
C ILE A 108 21.31 20.08 -27.92
N TRP A 109 21.79 21.33 -27.98
CA TRP A 109 21.11 22.52 -27.46
C TRP A 109 20.21 23.19 -28.49
N LEU A 110 19.14 23.83 -27.99
CA LEU A 110 18.37 24.80 -28.76
C LEU A 110 19.01 26.19 -28.62
N THR A 111 18.74 27.09 -29.57
CA THR A 111 19.31 28.45 -29.55
C THR A 111 19.01 29.15 -28.22
N ASN A 112 20.07 29.52 -27.50
CA ASN A 112 20.01 30.19 -26.19
C ASN A 112 19.25 29.41 -25.10
N PHE A 113 19.17 28.08 -25.19
CA PHE A 113 18.47 27.26 -24.21
C PHE A 113 19.25 25.99 -23.87
N VAL A 114 19.63 25.88 -22.60
CA VAL A 114 20.31 24.73 -21.99
C VAL A 114 19.39 24.17 -20.91
N TYR A 115 19.27 22.85 -20.86
CA TYR A 115 18.41 22.15 -19.92
C TYR A 115 19.08 20.86 -19.44
N THR A 116 18.54 20.30 -18.37
CA THR A 116 18.86 18.95 -17.90
C THR A 116 17.57 18.15 -17.84
N ASP A 117 17.65 16.86 -18.08
CA ASP A 117 16.48 15.98 -18.12
C ASP A 117 16.87 14.57 -17.65
N ASP A 118 15.93 13.86 -17.07
CA ASP A 118 16.14 12.51 -16.54
C ASP A 118 14.94 11.58 -16.78
N ALA A 119 15.15 10.29 -16.50
CA ALA A 119 14.15 9.24 -16.58
C ALA A 119 14.23 8.34 -15.34
N LEU A 120 13.08 7.80 -14.93
CA LEU A 120 12.96 6.93 -13.76
C LEU A 120 12.41 5.56 -14.16
N ASP A 121 13.16 4.50 -13.83
CA ASP A 121 12.71 3.10 -13.91
C ASP A 121 12.60 2.53 -12.49
N MET A 122 11.41 2.08 -12.10
CA MET A 122 11.17 1.56 -10.76
C MET A 122 9.95 0.63 -10.70
N SER A 123 9.94 -0.25 -9.70
CA SER A 123 8.71 -0.96 -9.31
C SER A 123 7.72 0.02 -8.68
N THR A 124 6.44 -0.09 -9.04
CA THR A 124 5.36 0.72 -8.41
C THR A 124 5.17 0.44 -6.93
N HIS A 125 5.70 -0.70 -6.44
CA HIS A 125 5.70 -1.14 -5.05
C HIS A 125 7.12 -1.07 -4.45
N GLY A 126 8.01 -0.27 -5.06
CA GLY A 126 9.44 -0.26 -4.76
C GLY A 126 9.89 0.81 -3.76
N THR A 127 8.96 1.59 -3.20
CA THR A 127 9.20 2.71 -2.28
C THR A 127 7.93 2.93 -1.46
N THR A 128 7.77 4.07 -0.76
CA THR A 128 6.48 4.46 -0.17
C THR A 128 5.37 4.43 -1.23
N HIS A 129 4.36 3.58 -1.04
CA HIS A 129 3.36 3.32 -2.07
C HIS A 129 1.97 3.04 -1.49
N TRP A 130 1.00 3.01 -2.41
CA TRP A 130 -0.32 2.40 -2.24
C TRP A 130 -0.44 1.15 -3.11
N ASP A 131 -1.11 0.13 -2.60
CA ASP A 131 -1.54 -1.07 -3.32
C ASP A 131 -2.93 -0.86 -3.91
N ALA A 132 -3.10 -1.23 -5.18
CA ALA A 132 -4.40 -1.13 -5.83
C ALA A 132 -5.30 -2.30 -5.43
N LEU A 133 -6.62 -2.17 -5.67
CA LEU A 133 -7.54 -3.28 -5.48
C LEU A 133 -7.30 -4.46 -6.44
N ALA A 134 -6.53 -4.24 -7.51
CA ALA A 134 -6.02 -5.28 -8.42
C ALA A 134 -4.73 -5.97 -7.94
N HIS A 135 -4.14 -5.55 -6.81
CA HIS A 135 -2.86 -6.08 -6.32
C HIS A 135 -2.96 -7.53 -5.83
N VAL A 136 -4.06 -7.85 -5.13
CA VAL A 136 -4.26 -9.14 -4.46
C VAL A 136 -5.43 -9.90 -5.08
N ILE A 137 -5.28 -11.21 -5.21
CA ILE A 137 -6.25 -12.13 -5.81
C ILE A 137 -6.47 -13.31 -4.85
N VAL A 138 -7.73 -13.70 -4.65
CA VAL A 138 -8.13 -14.92 -3.92
C VAL A 138 -8.92 -15.82 -4.84
N ASP A 139 -8.45 -17.05 -5.05
CA ASP A 139 -9.10 -18.07 -5.89
C ASP A 139 -9.61 -17.51 -7.26
N HIS A 140 -8.72 -16.79 -7.95
CA HIS A 140 -8.97 -16.13 -9.24
C HIS A 140 -10.00 -14.98 -9.22
N THR A 141 -10.30 -14.44 -8.05
CA THR A 141 -11.27 -13.36 -7.84
C THR A 141 -10.61 -12.19 -7.09
N MET A 142 -10.92 -10.98 -7.51
CA MET A 142 -10.52 -9.71 -6.90
C MET A 142 -11.74 -9.03 -6.28
N TYR A 143 -11.55 -7.84 -5.69
CA TYR A 143 -12.61 -7.09 -5.04
C TYR A 143 -13.90 -7.00 -5.87
N ASN A 144 -15.04 -7.07 -5.19
CA ASN A 144 -16.37 -6.99 -5.77
C ASN A 144 -16.66 -8.09 -6.82
N GLY A 145 -15.93 -9.21 -6.78
CA GLY A 145 -16.13 -10.35 -7.67
C GLY A 145 -15.46 -10.24 -9.04
N PHE A 146 -14.60 -9.24 -9.27
CA PHE A 146 -13.91 -9.09 -10.55
C PHE A 146 -12.93 -10.25 -10.80
N TRP A 147 -12.85 -10.70 -12.04
CA TRP A 147 -12.02 -11.83 -12.45
C TRP A 147 -10.54 -11.46 -12.53
N ALA A 148 -9.68 -12.30 -11.97
CA ALA A 148 -8.23 -12.11 -11.97
C ALA A 148 -7.62 -11.97 -13.37
N GLY A 149 -8.24 -12.59 -14.40
CA GLY A 149 -7.78 -12.49 -15.78
C GLY A 149 -7.97 -11.11 -16.43
N ALA A 150 -8.66 -10.18 -15.76
CA ALA A 150 -8.71 -8.76 -16.15
C ALA A 150 -7.37 -8.04 -15.88
N THR A 151 -6.43 -8.70 -15.20
CA THR A 151 -5.03 -8.25 -15.05
C THR A 151 -4.15 -9.08 -15.96
N THR A 152 -3.55 -8.43 -16.97
CA THR A 152 -2.72 -9.07 -17.99
C THR A 152 -1.33 -8.44 -18.04
N GLY A 153 -0.47 -8.88 -18.97
CA GLY A 153 0.82 -8.22 -19.23
C GLY A 153 0.71 -6.74 -19.64
N ALA A 154 -0.47 -6.27 -20.03
CA ALA A 154 -0.73 -4.85 -20.31
C ALA A 154 -1.20 -4.06 -19.07
N GLY A 155 -1.31 -4.71 -17.90
CA GLY A 155 -1.83 -4.15 -16.65
C GLY A 155 -3.31 -4.47 -16.41
N ALA A 156 -3.85 -3.91 -15.33
CA ALA A 156 -5.22 -4.12 -14.88
C ALA A 156 -6.23 -3.28 -15.68
N GLU A 157 -7.33 -3.90 -16.12
CA GLU A 157 -8.46 -3.22 -16.78
C GLU A 157 -9.49 -2.68 -15.78
N VAL A 158 -9.67 -3.42 -14.69
CA VAL A 158 -10.51 -3.07 -13.53
C VAL A 158 -9.65 -2.98 -12.29
N LEU A 159 -10.10 -2.20 -11.29
CA LEU A 159 -9.43 -2.10 -9.99
C LEU A 159 -7.98 -1.56 -10.04
N ALA A 160 -7.59 -0.95 -11.16
CA ALA A 160 -6.28 -0.36 -11.36
C ALA A 160 -6.11 0.94 -10.54
N MET A 161 -4.89 1.21 -10.10
CA MET A 161 -4.55 2.36 -9.25
C MET A 161 -4.95 3.70 -9.88
N GLY A 162 -4.84 3.82 -11.20
CA GLY A 162 -5.24 5.05 -11.91
C GLY A 162 -6.70 5.45 -11.72
N ARG A 163 -7.60 4.54 -11.30
CA ARG A 163 -8.99 4.89 -10.93
C ARG A 163 -9.06 5.71 -9.63
N HIS A 164 -8.05 5.63 -8.78
CA HIS A 164 -7.98 6.30 -7.49
C HIS A 164 -7.12 7.58 -7.52
N HIS A 165 -6.75 8.09 -8.70
CA HIS A 165 -5.83 9.25 -8.84
C HIS A 165 -6.33 10.55 -8.20
N ALA A 166 -7.62 10.65 -7.85
CA ALA A 166 -8.21 11.78 -7.15
C ALA A 166 -8.69 11.42 -5.72
N SER A 167 -8.33 10.24 -5.22
CA SER A 167 -8.68 9.74 -3.88
C SER A 167 -7.55 9.99 -2.87
N PHE A 168 -7.66 9.43 -1.66
CA PHE A 168 -6.63 9.50 -0.59
C PHE A 168 -6.33 10.92 -0.11
N VAL A 169 -7.32 11.80 -0.18
CA VAL A 169 -7.27 13.14 0.41
C VAL A 169 -8.36 13.21 1.46
N GLY A 170 -8.01 13.38 2.73
CA GLY A 170 -8.98 13.28 3.81
C GLY A 170 -8.35 13.37 5.18
N ARG A 171 -9.08 12.92 6.20
CA ARG A 171 -8.61 12.90 7.58
C ARG A 171 -7.66 11.72 7.73
N GLY A 172 -6.38 12.02 7.96
CA GLY A 172 -5.41 11.03 8.42
C GLY A 172 -5.41 10.98 9.93
N VAL A 173 -5.25 9.78 10.49
CA VAL A 173 -5.03 9.57 11.91
C VAL A 173 -3.80 8.69 12.12
N LEU A 174 -2.95 9.03 13.07
CA LEU A 174 -1.78 8.22 13.43
C LEU A 174 -2.11 7.39 14.66
N LEU A 175 -1.94 6.06 14.61
CA LEU A 175 -1.85 5.20 15.79
C LEU A 175 -0.38 4.88 16.03
N ASP A 176 0.21 5.47 17.06
CA ASP A 176 1.63 5.27 17.39
C ASP A 176 1.81 4.15 18.39
N VAL A 177 1.82 2.93 17.86
CA VAL A 177 1.89 1.70 18.65
C VAL A 177 3.25 1.57 19.34
N ALA A 178 4.34 1.93 18.65
CA ALA A 178 5.68 1.90 19.24
C ALA A 178 5.80 2.85 20.44
N ARG A 179 5.29 4.09 20.33
CA ARG A 179 5.29 5.03 21.46
C ARG A 179 4.36 4.56 22.59
N HIS A 180 3.19 4.01 22.27
CA HIS A 180 2.27 3.50 23.29
C HIS A 180 2.88 2.35 24.11
N LEU A 181 3.70 1.51 23.49
CA LEU A 181 4.42 0.41 24.15
C LEU A 181 5.79 0.83 24.72
N GLU A 182 6.12 2.13 24.67
CA GLU A 182 7.39 2.69 25.18
C GLU A 182 8.65 2.05 24.57
N VAL A 183 8.60 1.71 23.28
CA VAL A 183 9.73 1.13 22.52
C VAL A 183 10.10 1.98 21.31
N GLU A 184 11.35 1.87 20.85
CA GLU A 184 11.77 2.56 19.62
C GLU A 184 11.16 1.94 18.36
N TRP A 185 11.02 0.62 18.35
CA TRP A 185 10.36 -0.18 17.32
C TRP A 185 9.83 -1.47 17.93
N LEU A 186 8.79 -2.03 17.32
CA LEU A 186 8.17 -3.27 17.77
C LEU A 186 9.07 -4.49 17.50
N GLU A 187 8.83 -5.56 18.27
CA GLU A 187 9.43 -6.87 17.98
C GLU A 187 9.04 -7.33 16.57
N PRO A 188 9.97 -7.86 15.74
CA PRO A 188 9.71 -8.08 14.32
C PRO A 188 8.54 -9.00 13.97
N THR A 189 8.11 -9.86 14.89
CA THR A 189 7.00 -10.81 14.67
C THR A 189 5.73 -10.45 15.45
N MET A 190 5.66 -9.23 15.99
CA MET A 190 4.52 -8.80 16.80
C MET A 190 3.25 -8.65 15.95
N VAL A 191 2.21 -9.38 16.32
CA VAL A 191 0.86 -9.26 15.76
C VAL A 191 0.09 -8.21 16.56
N LEU A 192 -0.44 -7.19 15.88
CA LEU A 192 -1.28 -6.17 16.50
C LEU A 192 -2.74 -6.64 16.48
N GLU A 193 -3.32 -6.75 17.67
CA GLU A 193 -4.71 -7.15 17.88
C GLU A 193 -5.63 -5.91 17.91
N PRO A 194 -6.94 -6.06 17.60
CA PRO A 194 -7.91 -4.97 17.65
C PRO A 194 -7.91 -4.17 18.97
N ASP A 195 -7.84 -4.88 20.11
CA ASP A 195 -7.86 -4.26 21.44
C ASP A 195 -6.63 -3.35 21.68
N LEU A 196 -5.48 -3.67 21.08
CA LEU A 196 -4.30 -2.82 21.15
C LEU A 196 -4.50 -1.55 20.32
N LEU A 197 -5.09 -1.65 19.13
CA LEU A 197 -5.38 -0.47 18.29
C LEU A 197 -6.38 0.46 19.00
N ASP A 198 -7.41 -0.10 19.65
CA ASP A 198 -8.37 0.65 20.46
C ASP A 198 -7.70 1.31 21.68
N ALA A 199 -6.79 0.59 22.36
CA ALA A 199 -6.03 1.14 23.50
C ALA A 199 -5.09 2.29 23.08
N VAL A 200 -4.44 2.18 21.93
CA VAL A 200 -3.58 3.23 21.37
C VAL A 200 -4.40 4.47 21.03
N ALA A 201 -5.53 4.30 20.33
CA ALA A 201 -6.44 5.40 20.01
C ALA A 201 -6.95 6.10 21.28
N ALA A 202 -7.38 5.34 22.29
CA ALA A 202 -7.85 5.87 23.57
C ALA A 202 -6.76 6.65 24.32
N ALA A 203 -5.53 6.13 24.37
CA ALA A 203 -4.40 6.80 25.02
C ALA A 203 -4.02 8.14 24.34
N GLN A 204 -4.25 8.23 23.03
CA GLN A 204 -4.04 9.43 22.23
C GLN A 204 -5.27 10.37 22.22
N GLY A 205 -6.34 10.05 22.94
CA GLY A 205 -7.59 10.82 22.91
C GLY A 205 -8.24 10.87 21.51
N LEU A 206 -7.95 9.89 20.66
CA LEU A 206 -8.41 9.84 19.28
C LEU A 206 -9.71 9.05 19.15
N GLU A 207 -10.73 9.67 18.56
CA GLU A 207 -11.94 9.00 18.09
C GLU A 207 -11.85 8.75 16.58
N LEU A 208 -11.86 7.47 16.19
CA LEU A 208 -11.92 7.04 14.81
C LEU A 208 -13.30 7.35 14.20
N ARG A 209 -13.31 7.77 12.94
CA ARG A 209 -14.51 8.11 12.19
C ARG A 209 -14.50 7.42 10.83
N GLU A 210 -15.71 7.21 10.31
CA GLU A 210 -15.87 6.70 8.94
C GLU A 210 -15.18 7.65 7.94
N GLY A 211 -14.38 7.07 7.05
CA GLY A 211 -13.57 7.82 6.09
C GLY A 211 -12.15 8.12 6.55
N ASP A 212 -11.77 7.77 7.78
CA ASP A 212 -10.41 7.97 8.26
C ASP A 212 -9.39 7.13 7.44
N ILE A 213 -8.22 7.71 7.20
CA ILE A 213 -7.04 7.00 6.71
C ILE A 213 -6.13 6.73 7.91
N VAL A 214 -6.02 5.46 8.32
CA VAL A 214 -5.29 5.06 9.54
C VAL A 214 -3.82 4.79 9.22
N LEU A 215 -2.92 5.53 9.85
CA LEU A 215 -1.47 5.32 9.76
C LEU A 215 -0.98 4.56 11.00
N LEU A 216 -0.30 3.44 10.81
CA LEU A 216 0.24 2.62 11.89
C LEU A 216 1.75 2.82 12.00
N ARG A 217 2.22 3.40 13.11
CA ARG A 217 3.65 3.48 13.39
C ARG A 217 4.10 2.32 14.28
N THR A 218 4.94 1.47 13.69
CA THR A 218 5.58 0.31 14.31
C THR A 218 7.06 0.59 14.66
N GLY A 219 7.66 1.64 14.11
CA GLY A 219 9.09 1.92 14.20
C GLY A 219 9.96 1.03 13.29
N SER A 220 9.36 0.15 12.49
CA SER A 220 10.11 -0.77 11.62
C SER A 220 10.98 -0.02 10.59
N MET A 221 10.50 1.10 10.05
CA MET A 221 11.28 1.96 9.16
C MET A 221 12.45 2.62 9.89
N LYS A 222 12.26 3.07 11.13
CA LYS A 222 13.35 3.59 11.96
C LYS A 222 14.45 2.54 12.15
N ARG A 223 14.06 1.29 12.43
CA ARG A 223 14.98 0.15 12.56
C ARG A 223 15.78 -0.12 11.29
N TRP A 224 15.17 0.00 10.09
CA TRP A 224 15.89 -0.21 8.83
C TRP A 224 17.16 0.63 8.72
N TRP A 225 17.10 1.90 9.13
CA TRP A 225 18.22 2.85 9.01
C TRP A 225 19.36 2.59 10.00
N THR A 226 19.17 1.71 11.00
CA THR A 226 20.24 1.27 11.90
C THR A 226 20.99 0.05 11.37
N LEU A 227 20.55 -0.56 10.27
CA LEU A 227 21.15 -1.78 9.70
C LEU A 227 22.32 -1.44 8.79
N GLU A 228 23.51 -1.92 9.15
CA GLU A 228 24.76 -1.62 8.45
C GLU A 228 25.16 -2.66 7.40
N SER A 229 24.70 -3.92 7.53
CA SER A 229 25.08 -5.01 6.63
C SER A 229 23.94 -5.44 5.71
N ASP A 230 24.30 -5.88 4.49
CA ASP A 230 23.34 -6.41 3.52
C ASP A 230 22.62 -7.66 4.04
N ALA A 231 23.30 -8.48 4.86
CA ALA A 231 22.69 -9.65 5.48
C ALA A 231 21.59 -9.26 6.48
N ALA A 232 21.85 -8.26 7.33
CA ALA A 232 20.86 -7.76 8.28
C ALA A 232 19.68 -7.07 7.56
N ARG A 233 19.96 -6.32 6.49
CA ARG A 233 18.92 -5.73 5.62
C ARG A 233 18.07 -6.79 4.93
N LEU A 234 18.68 -7.89 4.49
CA LEU A 234 17.94 -9.01 3.91
C LEU A 234 17.08 -9.72 4.97
N GLU A 235 17.61 -9.91 6.17
CA GLU A 235 16.89 -10.51 7.30
C GLU A 235 15.70 -9.65 7.76
N TRP A 236 15.78 -8.32 7.63
CA TRP A 236 14.65 -7.43 7.93
C TRP A 236 13.40 -7.75 7.09
N PHE A 237 13.55 -8.30 5.88
CA PHE A 237 12.42 -8.75 5.05
C PHE A 237 11.86 -10.13 5.42
N SER A 238 12.43 -10.81 6.43
CA SER A 238 11.95 -12.13 6.86
C SER A 238 10.81 -12.07 7.88
N ALA A 239 10.66 -10.94 8.57
CA ALA A 239 9.64 -10.72 9.58
C ALA A 239 9.27 -9.25 9.68
N SER A 240 8.00 -8.97 9.94
CA SER A 240 7.44 -7.61 10.02
C SER A 240 6.37 -7.55 11.11
N PRO A 241 6.39 -6.56 12.02
CA PRO A 241 5.29 -6.35 12.95
C PRO A 241 4.13 -5.67 12.22
N GLY A 242 2.89 -5.99 12.56
CA GLY A 242 1.72 -5.39 11.89
C GLY A 242 0.39 -5.94 12.39
N PRO A 243 -0.75 -5.37 11.96
CA PRO A 243 -2.07 -5.89 12.29
C PRO A 243 -2.24 -7.35 11.86
N GLY A 244 -2.91 -8.12 12.72
CA GLY A 244 -3.31 -9.49 12.46
C GLY A 244 -4.65 -9.60 11.73
N LEU A 245 -5.01 -10.83 11.36
CA LEU A 245 -6.25 -11.17 10.66
C LEU A 245 -7.51 -10.67 11.39
N ALA A 246 -7.51 -10.71 12.73
CA ALA A 246 -8.62 -10.24 13.56
C ALA A 246 -8.94 -8.74 13.35
N CYS A 247 -7.97 -7.94 12.89
CA CYS A 247 -8.19 -6.53 12.58
C CYS A 247 -9.11 -6.31 11.37
N THR A 248 -9.43 -7.34 10.58
CA THR A 248 -10.42 -7.23 9.48
C THR A 248 -11.74 -6.63 9.97
N GLU A 249 -12.27 -7.18 11.06
CA GLU A 249 -13.53 -6.72 11.68
C GLU A 249 -13.39 -5.31 12.24
N TRP A 250 -12.22 -4.99 12.80
CA TRP A 250 -11.92 -3.68 13.34
C TRP A 250 -11.95 -2.60 12.24
N TYR A 251 -11.24 -2.81 11.13
CA TYR A 251 -11.23 -1.88 9.99
C TYR A 251 -12.63 -1.67 9.41
N HIS A 252 -13.39 -2.76 9.25
CA HIS A 252 -14.77 -2.68 8.76
C HIS A 252 -15.69 -1.91 9.72
N ARG A 253 -15.63 -2.21 11.02
CA ARG A 253 -16.46 -1.58 12.07
C ARG A 253 -16.21 -0.08 12.18
N HIS A 254 -14.96 0.37 12.06
CA HIS A 254 -14.60 1.78 12.15
C HIS A 254 -14.78 2.55 10.83
N GLY A 255 -15.13 1.87 9.73
CA GLY A 255 -15.32 2.51 8.43
C GLY A 255 -14.03 3.14 7.91
N VAL A 256 -12.89 2.46 8.10
CA VAL A 256 -11.59 2.93 7.63
C VAL A 256 -11.54 2.90 6.10
N ALA A 257 -11.11 4.01 5.49
CA ALA A 257 -11.09 4.16 4.03
C ALA A 257 -9.82 3.65 3.38
N ALA A 258 -8.70 3.70 4.10
CA ALA A 258 -7.41 3.15 3.70
C ALA A 258 -6.51 3.07 4.95
N SER A 259 -5.47 2.27 4.90
CA SER A 259 -4.48 2.24 5.99
C SER A 259 -3.07 2.06 5.46
N ALA A 260 -2.09 2.69 6.12
CA ALA A 260 -0.69 2.57 5.75
C ALA A 260 0.20 2.37 6.98
N ALA A 261 1.34 1.72 6.78
CA ALA A 261 2.29 1.42 7.85
C ALA A 261 3.74 1.73 7.45
N ASP A 262 4.59 1.90 8.46
CA ASP A 262 6.03 2.12 8.33
C ASP A 262 6.85 0.83 8.25
N ASN A 263 6.27 -0.25 7.74
CA ASN A 263 6.92 -1.54 7.53
C ASN A 263 6.85 -1.94 6.05
N PHE A 264 7.35 -3.12 5.66
CA PHE A 264 7.38 -3.54 4.25
C PHE A 264 6.19 -4.39 3.79
N SER A 265 5.31 -4.77 4.71
CA SER A 265 4.30 -5.80 4.48
C SER A 265 2.92 -5.42 5.00
N PHE A 266 2.76 -4.23 5.56
CA PHE A 266 1.59 -3.81 6.32
C PHE A 266 1.21 -4.73 7.51
N GLU A 267 0.71 -5.94 7.25
CA GLU A 267 0.39 -6.99 8.24
C GLU A 267 1.62 -7.69 8.82
N ALA A 268 1.40 -8.44 9.90
CA ALA A 268 2.44 -9.21 10.55
C ALA A 268 2.99 -10.34 9.66
N ILE A 269 4.32 -10.51 9.65
CA ILE A 269 5.01 -11.65 9.04
C ILE A 269 5.97 -12.28 10.07
N PRO A 270 5.94 -13.62 10.26
CA PRO A 270 4.90 -14.53 9.78
C PRO A 270 3.55 -14.17 10.43
N GLY A 271 2.46 -14.30 9.66
CA GLY A 271 1.10 -14.16 10.19
C GLY A 271 0.73 -15.31 11.11
N GLU A 272 -0.54 -15.37 11.53
CA GLU A 272 -1.05 -16.33 12.51
C GLU A 272 -1.19 -17.76 11.96
N THR A 273 -1.40 -17.91 10.65
CA THR A 273 -1.61 -19.21 9.99
C THR A 273 -0.69 -19.44 8.78
N PRO A 274 0.64 -19.26 8.91
CA PRO A 274 1.55 -19.13 7.78
C PRO A 274 1.72 -20.44 6.98
N GLN A 275 1.34 -21.59 7.55
CA GLN A 275 1.37 -22.89 6.85
C GLN A 275 0.18 -23.08 5.89
N THR A 276 -0.88 -22.29 6.04
CA THR A 276 -2.15 -22.48 5.30
C THR A 276 -2.48 -21.29 4.41
N ARG A 277 -2.14 -20.07 4.84
CA ARG A 277 -2.40 -18.84 4.08
C ARG A 277 -1.32 -17.81 4.41
N MET A 278 -0.62 -17.36 3.37
CA MET A 278 0.29 -16.22 3.44
C MET A 278 -0.50 -14.93 3.23
N PHE A 279 -0.14 -13.87 3.96
CA PHE A 279 -0.80 -12.57 3.89
C PHE A 279 -2.34 -12.62 4.02
N PRO A 280 -2.89 -13.28 5.06
CA PRO A 280 -4.32 -13.40 5.22
C PRO A 280 -5.00 -12.05 5.38
N LEU A 281 -4.39 -11.06 6.05
CA LEU A 281 -5.01 -9.76 6.23
C LEU A 281 -5.07 -8.96 4.92
N HIS A 282 -4.02 -8.96 4.08
CA HIS A 282 -4.10 -8.31 2.76
C HIS A 282 -5.25 -8.84 1.92
N GLN A 283 -5.45 -10.16 1.91
CA GLN A 283 -6.57 -10.79 1.19
C GLN A 283 -7.90 -10.24 1.70
N ARG A 284 -8.10 -10.20 3.02
CA ARG A 284 -9.33 -9.66 3.62
C ARG A 284 -9.53 -8.18 3.32
N LEU A 285 -8.49 -7.37 3.47
CA LEU A 285 -8.61 -5.92 3.32
C LEU A 285 -8.80 -5.53 1.85
N ILE A 286 -7.93 -6.01 0.96
CA ILE A 286 -7.96 -5.61 -0.45
C ILE A 286 -9.10 -6.30 -1.19
N VAL A 287 -9.26 -7.62 -1.04
CA VAL A 287 -10.28 -8.37 -1.80
C VAL A 287 -11.65 -8.27 -1.15
N ASP A 288 -11.79 -8.41 0.17
CA ASP A 288 -13.11 -8.54 0.78
C ASP A 288 -13.70 -7.19 1.17
N LEU A 289 -12.88 -6.31 1.77
CA LEU A 289 -13.31 -4.97 2.14
C LEU A 289 -13.18 -3.96 0.99
N GLY A 290 -12.33 -4.21 -0.01
CA GLY A 290 -12.01 -3.19 -1.02
C GLY A 290 -11.24 -2.02 -0.41
N MET A 291 -10.29 -2.31 0.49
CA MET A 291 -9.50 -1.31 1.21
C MET A 291 -8.04 -1.31 0.74
N PRO A 292 -7.60 -0.22 0.10
CA PRO A 292 -6.19 -0.05 -0.26
C PRO A 292 -5.29 0.01 0.96
N ILE A 293 -4.07 -0.51 0.80
CA ILE A 293 -3.05 -0.56 1.84
C ILE A 293 -1.81 0.19 1.37
N GLY A 294 -1.13 0.89 2.29
CA GLY A 294 0.14 1.56 2.03
C GLY A 294 1.30 0.96 2.83
N GLU A 295 2.44 0.84 2.19
CA GLU A 295 3.64 0.26 2.81
C GLU A 295 4.85 1.19 2.65
N LEU A 296 5.83 1.01 3.52
CA LEU A 296 7.10 1.74 3.54
C LEU A 296 6.92 3.25 3.75
N TRP A 297 5.94 3.65 4.55
CA TRP A 297 5.74 5.05 4.93
C TRP A 297 6.76 5.47 5.99
N VAL A 298 7.16 6.75 6.00
CA VAL A 298 8.08 7.31 6.99
C VAL A 298 7.28 8.12 7.99
N LEU A 299 7.12 7.60 9.21
CA LEU A 299 6.18 8.14 10.20
C LEU A 299 6.83 8.80 11.42
N ASP A 300 8.16 8.74 11.57
CA ASP A 300 8.84 9.24 12.76
C ASP A 300 8.68 10.76 12.96
N GLU A 301 8.90 11.57 11.92
CA GLU A 301 8.74 13.03 12.05
C GLU A 301 7.28 13.42 12.36
N LEU A 302 6.32 12.73 11.74
CA LEU A 302 4.90 12.92 12.02
C LEU A 302 4.59 12.56 13.48
N ALA A 303 5.10 11.42 13.95
CA ALA A 303 4.91 10.96 15.31
C ALA A 303 5.43 11.95 16.33
N ASP A 304 6.64 12.49 16.12
CA ASP A 304 7.21 13.52 16.99
C ASP A 304 6.36 14.80 16.96
N ALA A 305 5.91 15.23 15.77
CA ALA A 305 5.02 16.38 15.64
C ALA A 305 3.67 16.18 16.37
N CYS A 306 3.10 14.97 16.33
CA CYS A 306 1.88 14.62 17.08
C CYS A 306 2.08 14.58 18.58
N ALA A 307 3.23 14.12 19.05
CA ALA A 307 3.56 14.17 20.48
C ALA A 307 3.79 15.61 20.97
N GLU A 308 4.40 16.48 20.15
CA GLU A 308 4.67 17.88 20.48
C GLU A 308 3.41 18.74 20.65
N ASP A 309 2.35 18.44 19.89
CA ASP A 309 1.10 19.22 19.91
C ASP A 309 -0.11 18.49 20.49
N GLU A 310 0.09 17.25 20.96
CA GLU A 310 -0.95 16.36 21.49
C GLU A 310 -2.15 16.24 20.54
N SER A 311 -1.88 16.13 19.24
CA SER A 311 -2.89 15.91 18.21
C SER A 311 -2.48 14.82 17.24
N TRP A 312 -3.31 13.80 17.06
CA TRP A 312 -3.02 12.62 16.23
C TRP A 312 -3.93 12.54 15.00
N GLU A 313 -4.65 13.61 14.69
CA GLU A 313 -5.45 13.77 13.48
C GLU A 313 -4.93 14.95 12.64
N PHE A 314 -5.03 14.82 11.32
CA PHE A 314 -4.48 15.80 10.40
C PHE A 314 -5.11 15.71 9.00
N LEU A 315 -4.86 16.71 8.17
CA LEU A 315 -5.13 16.60 6.74
C LEU A 315 -4.03 15.74 6.12
N LEU A 316 -4.43 14.63 5.51
CA LEU A 316 -3.55 13.79 4.68
C LEU A 316 -3.88 14.02 3.20
N ILE A 317 -2.84 14.24 2.40
CA ILE A 317 -2.91 14.39 0.94
C ILE A 317 -1.97 13.34 0.35
N ALA A 318 -2.53 12.22 -0.11
CA ALA A 318 -1.75 11.09 -0.62
C ALA A 318 -2.31 10.48 -1.92
N PRO A 319 -2.76 11.27 -2.92
CA PRO A 319 -3.24 10.70 -4.17
C PRO A 319 -2.11 9.94 -4.89
N PRO A 320 -2.40 8.77 -5.48
CA PRO A 320 -1.43 8.05 -6.29
C PRO A 320 -1.16 8.79 -7.61
N LEU A 321 -0.08 8.41 -8.28
CA LEU A 321 0.16 8.82 -9.66
C LEU A 321 -1.00 8.34 -10.55
N ASN A 322 -1.34 9.13 -11.57
CA ASN A 322 -2.31 8.72 -12.57
C ASN A 322 -1.70 7.69 -13.54
N LEU A 323 -1.64 6.44 -13.08
CA LEU A 323 -1.15 5.29 -13.84
C LEU A 323 -2.34 4.38 -14.18
N PRO A 324 -2.97 4.53 -15.37
CA PRO A 324 -4.30 3.99 -15.66
C PRO A 324 -4.49 2.49 -15.45
N ARG A 325 -3.42 1.70 -15.56
CA ARG A 325 -3.44 0.23 -15.51
C ARG A 325 -2.52 -0.36 -14.45
N ALA A 326 -1.97 0.47 -13.57
CA ALA A 326 -1.01 0.01 -12.57
C ALA A 326 -1.68 -0.73 -11.41
N LEU A 327 -0.93 -1.66 -10.81
CA LEU A 327 -1.36 -2.48 -9.66
C LEU A 327 -1.04 -1.84 -8.31
N GLY A 328 -0.41 -0.67 -8.33
CA GLY A 328 0.00 0.12 -7.18
C GLY A 328 0.60 1.43 -7.68
N SER A 329 0.95 2.34 -6.78
CA SER A 329 1.63 3.58 -7.16
C SER A 329 2.58 4.04 -6.08
N PRO A 330 3.80 4.48 -6.43
CA PRO A 330 4.59 5.29 -5.51
C PRO A 330 3.82 6.56 -5.19
N VAL A 331 4.02 7.09 -3.98
CA VAL A 331 3.36 8.31 -3.52
C VAL A 331 4.30 9.09 -2.63
N ASN A 332 4.15 10.42 -2.65
CA ASN A 332 4.69 11.27 -1.60
C ASN A 332 3.52 11.74 -0.73
N PRO A 333 3.17 11.02 0.36
CA PRO A 333 2.08 11.42 1.22
C PRO A 333 2.48 12.67 1.99
N ILE A 334 1.65 13.70 1.91
CA ILE A 334 1.86 14.96 2.61
C ILE A 334 0.84 15.08 3.74
N VAL A 335 1.34 15.32 4.94
CA VAL A 335 0.53 15.73 6.08
C VAL A 335 0.60 17.25 6.24
N VAL A 336 -0.55 17.86 6.52
CA VAL A 336 -0.65 19.25 6.97
C VAL A 336 -1.28 19.28 8.36
N LYS A 337 -0.56 19.85 9.34
CA LYS A 337 -1.02 20.13 10.71
C LYS A 337 -1.10 21.62 11.00
#